data_AF-A0A0M3HN21-F1
#
_entry.id   AF-A0A0M3HN21-F1
#
_cell.length_a   1.000
_cell.length_b   1.000
_cell.length_c   1.000
_cell.angle_alpha   90.00
_cell.angle_beta   90.00
_cell.angle_gamma   90.00
#
_symmetry.space_group_name_H-M   'P 1'
#
loop_
_entity.id
_entity.type
_entity.pdbx_description
1 polymer ?
#
loop_
_entity_poly.entity_id
_entity_poly.type
_entity_poly.pdbx_seq_one_letter_code
_entity_poly.pdbx_strand_id
1 'polypeptide(L)'
;MLELTFSIEYSVNIGVYLNPLSKQPQLRDSKQKHGCPIAFECIKSTEYASICCKTQPVCPSAESLALFKAHASEPRRCSSKELGACPGDYTCQQAKNMESTCCTPPLECPFGMRALREQFGHPHICSFGVEGICPMDHICTRSTSNPSRFLCCRPQLRCVAPFVDASTQKTLQCYPGKLMNTAFFFRLLSLS
;
A
#
# COMPACT_ATOMS: atom_id res chain seq x y z
N MET A 1 -27.45 3.20 35.73
CA MET A 1 -27.31 3.31 34.26
C MET A 1 -25.92 3.89 34.03
N LEU A 2 -24.93 3.04 33.78
CA LEU A 2 -23.52 3.44 33.64
C LEU A 2 -23.22 3.60 32.15
N GLU A 3 -23.22 4.85 31.69
CA GLU A 3 -22.68 5.26 30.39
C GLU A 3 -21.16 5.04 30.42
N LEU A 4 -20.70 3.90 29.87
CA LEU A 4 -19.29 3.69 29.58
C LEU A 4 -18.93 4.48 28.32
N THR A 5 -18.53 5.73 28.54
CA THR A 5 -17.92 6.58 27.53
C THR A 5 -16.54 6.02 27.20
N PHE A 6 -16.45 5.22 26.13
CA PHE A 6 -15.17 4.79 25.56
C PHE A 6 -14.59 5.96 24.76
N SER A 7 -13.55 6.58 25.30
CA SER A 7 -12.76 7.62 24.62
C SER A 7 -11.96 7.00 23.48
N ILE A 8 -12.58 6.81 22.32
CA ILE A 8 -11.85 6.57 21.07
C ILE A 8 -11.41 7.95 20.57
N GLU A 9 -10.19 8.36 20.91
CA GLU A 9 -9.52 9.53 20.32
C GLU A 9 -9.21 9.26 18.84
N TYR A 10 -10.23 9.25 17.98
CA TYR A 10 -10.19 9.72 16.59
C TYR A 10 -11.59 9.58 15.99
N SER A 11 -12.10 10.67 15.46
CA SER A 11 -13.48 10.83 14.97
C SER A 11 -13.73 10.04 13.67
N VAL A 12 -14.02 8.74 13.80
CA VAL A 12 -14.66 7.92 12.77
C VAL A 12 -15.74 7.11 13.47
N ASN A 13 -16.99 7.21 12.99
CA ASN A 13 -18.12 6.46 13.50
C ASN A 13 -17.97 4.97 13.10
N ILE A 14 -17.06 4.27 13.79
CA ILE A 14 -16.70 2.89 13.54
C ILE A 14 -17.71 2.01 14.28
N GLY A 15 -18.48 1.21 13.55
CA GLY A 15 -19.47 0.31 14.14
C GLY A 15 -18.81 -0.74 15.03
N VAL A 16 -19.08 -0.71 16.33
CA VAL A 16 -18.57 -1.69 17.29
C VAL A 16 -19.41 -2.96 17.24
N TYR A 17 -18.77 -4.13 17.23
CA TYR A 17 -19.50 -5.39 17.36
C TYR A 17 -19.91 -5.61 18.81
N LEU A 18 -21.22 -5.73 19.04
CA LEU A 18 -21.78 -6.08 20.33
C LEU A 18 -22.04 -7.59 20.38
N ASN A 19 -21.58 -8.23 21.45
CA ASN A 19 -21.87 -9.63 21.70
C ASN A 19 -23.40 -9.81 21.83
N PRO A 20 -24.03 -10.73 21.06
CA PRO A 20 -25.48 -10.92 21.08
C PRO A 20 -26.05 -11.24 22.47
N LEU A 21 -25.28 -11.92 23.32
CA LEU A 21 -25.67 -12.38 24.65
C LEU A 21 -25.52 -11.29 25.71
N SER A 22 -24.37 -10.61 25.76
CA SER A 22 -24.09 -9.63 26.81
C SER A 22 -24.47 -8.19 26.43
N LYS A 23 -24.74 -7.92 25.14
CA LYS A 23 -24.92 -6.57 24.57
C LYS A 23 -23.75 -5.63 24.81
N GLN A 24 -22.59 -6.15 25.19
CA GLN A 24 -21.36 -5.39 25.41
C GLN A 24 -20.40 -5.55 24.22
N PRO A 25 -19.46 -4.61 24.00
CA PRO A 25 -18.41 -4.74 23.01
C PRO A 25 -17.68 -6.07 23.14
N GLN A 26 -17.52 -6.79 22.04
CA GLN A 26 -16.74 -8.03 22.07
C GLN A 26 -15.26 -7.70 22.26
N LEU A 27 -14.72 -8.15 23.39
CA LEU A 27 -13.30 -8.14 23.66
C LEU A 27 -12.62 -9.27 22.90
N ARG A 28 -11.44 -8.99 22.36
CA ARG A 28 -10.59 -10.01 21.73
C ARG A 28 -10.11 -10.98 22.81
N ASP A 29 -10.63 -12.20 22.78
CA ASP A 29 -10.14 -13.29 23.63
C ASP A 29 -8.82 -13.83 23.05
N SER A 30 -7.74 -13.78 23.83
CA SER A 30 -6.43 -14.33 23.43
C SER A 30 -6.46 -15.87 23.30
N LYS A 31 -7.51 -16.54 23.79
CA LYS A 31 -7.68 -18.00 23.74
C LYS A 31 -8.54 -18.50 22.57
N GLN A 32 -9.31 -17.63 21.89
CA GLN A 32 -10.10 -18.03 20.72
C GLN A 32 -9.30 -17.87 19.42
N LYS A 33 -9.27 -18.93 18.60
CA LYS A 33 -8.59 -18.95 17.29
C LYS A 33 -9.16 -17.93 16.29
N HIS A 34 -10.33 -17.33 16.54
CA HIS A 34 -10.94 -16.28 15.72
C HIS A 34 -11.36 -15.11 16.62
N GLY A 35 -10.53 -14.06 16.66
CA GLY A 35 -10.69 -12.96 17.62
C GLY A 35 -11.87 -12.02 17.35
N CYS A 36 -12.36 -11.95 16.12
CA CYS A 36 -13.46 -11.06 15.69
C CYS A 36 -14.26 -11.75 14.56
N PRO A 37 -15.58 -11.50 14.44
CA PRO A 37 -16.43 -12.08 13.38
C PRO A 37 -16.12 -11.46 12.00
N ILE A 38 -16.64 -12.09 10.93
CA ILE A 38 -16.48 -11.61 9.54
C ILE A 38 -16.94 -10.16 9.43
N ALA A 39 -16.18 -9.34 8.68
CA ALA A 39 -16.33 -7.89 8.52
C ALA A 39 -15.86 -7.04 9.72
N PHE A 40 -15.32 -7.67 10.77
CA PHE A 40 -14.77 -6.98 11.92
C PHE A 40 -13.30 -7.32 12.11
N GLU A 41 -12.53 -6.32 12.51
CA GLU A 41 -11.15 -6.47 12.91
C GLU A 41 -10.96 -6.00 14.35
N CYS A 42 -9.91 -6.50 14.97
CA CYS A 42 -9.65 -6.23 16.37
C CYS A 42 -8.76 -5.00 16.46
N ILE A 43 -9.35 -3.90 16.91
CA ILE A 43 -8.70 -2.60 17.07
C ILE A 43 -8.32 -2.47 18.54
N LYS A 44 -7.06 -2.08 18.79
CA LYS A 44 -6.59 -1.80 20.15
C LYS A 44 -7.33 -0.57 20.67
N SER A 45 -8.10 -0.74 21.74
CA SER A 45 -8.83 0.36 22.35
C SER A 45 -8.12 0.90 23.57
N THR A 46 -7.52 0.03 24.37
CA THR A 46 -6.66 0.41 25.50
C THR A 46 -5.38 -0.41 25.44
N GLU A 47 -4.43 -0.13 26.33
CA GLU A 47 -3.19 -0.90 26.41
C GLU A 47 -3.43 -2.41 26.61
N TYR A 48 -4.52 -2.77 27.30
CA TYR A 48 -4.84 -4.14 27.73
C TYR A 48 -6.03 -4.75 27.00
N ALA A 49 -6.78 -3.97 26.21
CA ALA A 49 -8.00 -4.43 25.55
C ALA A 49 -8.04 -4.05 24.08
N SER A 50 -8.39 -5.04 23.25
CA SER A 50 -8.80 -4.84 21.86
C SER A 50 -10.27 -5.18 21.71
N ILE A 51 -11.01 -4.36 20.97
CA ILE A 51 -12.43 -4.57 20.68
C ILE A 51 -12.61 -4.87 19.19
N CYS A 52 -13.67 -5.60 18.87
CA CYS A 52 -14.05 -5.89 17.49
C CYS A 52 -14.79 -4.71 16.88
N CYS A 53 -14.21 -4.13 15.83
CA CYS A 53 -14.71 -2.96 15.13
C CYS A 53 -14.93 -3.27 13.65
N LYS A 54 -15.99 -2.70 13.07
CA LYS A 54 -16.33 -2.88 11.66
C LYS A 54 -15.30 -2.16 10.82
N THR A 55 -14.60 -2.90 9.97
CA THR A 55 -13.60 -2.34 9.05
C THR A 55 -13.99 -2.63 7.61
N GLN A 56 -13.58 -1.74 6.71
CA GLN A 56 -13.68 -2.01 5.29
C GLN A 56 -12.68 -3.09 4.90
N PRO A 57 -13.00 -3.97 3.92
CA PRO A 57 -12.07 -4.98 3.47
C PRO A 57 -10.88 -4.32 2.76
N VAL A 58 -9.69 -4.49 3.34
CA VAL A 58 -8.43 -4.03 2.78
C VAL A 58 -7.69 -5.22 2.16
N CYS A 59 -7.03 -4.98 1.03
CA CYS A 59 -6.23 -6.01 0.37
C CYS A 59 -5.17 -6.58 1.32
N PRO A 60 -4.88 -7.91 1.24
CA PRO A 60 -3.96 -8.56 2.16
C PRO A 60 -2.53 -8.01 2.05
N SER A 61 -2.11 -7.69 0.82
CA SER A 61 -0.83 -7.03 0.53
C SER A 61 -1.01 -5.52 0.56
N ALA A 62 -0.12 -4.82 1.27
CA ALA A 62 -0.13 -3.36 1.34
C ALA A 62 0.13 -2.71 -0.03
N GLU A 63 0.84 -3.42 -0.90
CA GLU A 63 1.19 -3.04 -2.26
C GLU A 63 0.05 -3.27 -3.27
N SER A 64 -1.05 -3.90 -2.86
CA SER A 64 -2.21 -4.12 -3.72
C SER A 64 -3.21 -2.98 -3.60
N LEU A 65 -3.87 -2.64 -4.72
CA LEU A 65 -4.95 -1.67 -4.75
C LEU A 65 -6.29 -2.40 -4.69
N ALA A 66 -7.18 -1.92 -3.83
CA ALA A 66 -8.58 -2.35 -3.80
C ALA A 66 -9.38 -1.65 -4.90
N LEU A 67 -10.24 -2.40 -5.59
CA LEU A 67 -11.21 -1.82 -6.51
C LEU A 67 -12.37 -1.24 -5.71
N PHE A 68 -12.72 0.03 -5.94
CA PHE A 68 -13.89 0.67 -5.32
C PHE A 68 -15.09 0.65 -6.26
N LYS A 69 -16.31 0.73 -5.70
CA LYS A 69 -17.52 0.91 -6.50
C LYS A 69 -17.54 2.33 -7.08
N ALA A 70 -18.01 2.49 -8.33
CA ALA A 70 -17.96 3.77 -9.07
C ALA A 70 -18.63 4.97 -8.37
N HIS A 71 -19.56 4.73 -7.43
CA HIS A 71 -20.32 5.77 -6.74
C HIS A 71 -20.23 5.69 -5.20
N ALA A 72 -19.32 4.88 -4.66
CA ALA A 72 -19.17 4.73 -3.20
C ALA A 72 -17.70 4.59 -2.81
N SER A 73 -17.34 5.15 -1.65
CA SER A 73 -16.05 4.89 -0.98
C SER A 73 -15.98 3.50 -0.34
N GLU A 74 -16.72 2.54 -0.90
CA GLU A 74 -16.74 1.15 -0.46
C GLU A 74 -15.97 0.27 -1.45
N PRO A 75 -15.08 -0.61 -0.96
CA PRO A 75 -14.43 -1.60 -1.79
C PRO A 75 -15.46 -2.54 -2.43
N ARG A 76 -15.20 -2.94 -3.67
CA ARG A 76 -15.99 -3.95 -4.38
C ARG A 76 -15.72 -5.30 -3.73
N ARG A 77 -16.75 -5.84 -3.07
CA ARG A 77 -16.76 -7.21 -2.56
C ARG A 77 -16.92 -8.19 -3.71
N CYS A 78 -16.32 -9.36 -3.56
CA CYS A 78 -16.41 -10.44 -4.51
C CYS A 78 -16.67 -11.76 -3.79
N SER A 79 -17.24 -12.73 -4.50
CA SER A 79 -17.39 -14.09 -4.02
C SER A 79 -16.61 -15.02 -4.93
N SER A 80 -15.86 -15.97 -4.36
CA SER A 80 -15.10 -16.96 -5.14
C SER A 80 -15.97 -17.85 -6.02
N LYS A 81 -17.30 -17.83 -5.82
CA LYS A 81 -18.28 -18.58 -6.61
C LYS A 81 -18.76 -17.84 -7.86
N GLU A 82 -18.57 -16.52 -7.92
CA GLU A 82 -19.01 -15.71 -9.06
C GLU A 82 -17.86 -15.56 -10.07
N LEU A 83 -17.96 -16.23 -11.21
CA LEU A 83 -17.04 -16.00 -12.33
C LEU A 83 -17.19 -14.56 -12.83
N GLY A 84 -16.08 -13.83 -12.92
CA GLY A 84 -16.05 -12.44 -13.41
C GLY A 84 -16.45 -11.38 -12.36
N ALA A 85 -16.46 -11.72 -11.07
CA ALA A 85 -16.78 -10.75 -10.00
C ALA A 85 -15.87 -9.50 -10.01
N CYS A 86 -14.60 -9.69 -10.40
CA CYS A 86 -13.59 -8.64 -10.52
C CYS A 86 -13.25 -8.39 -12.01
N PRO A 87 -13.35 -7.13 -12.48
CA PRO A 87 -13.00 -6.78 -13.86
C PRO A 87 -11.49 -6.58 -14.05
N GLY A 88 -11.01 -6.79 -15.27
CA GLY A 88 -9.66 -6.38 -15.70
C GLY A 88 -8.52 -7.12 -15.00
N ASP A 89 -7.58 -6.37 -14.43
CA ASP A 89 -6.37 -6.84 -13.74
C ASP A 89 -6.58 -7.15 -12.25
N TYR A 90 -7.84 -7.23 -11.80
CA TYR A 90 -8.19 -7.49 -10.40
C TYR A 90 -8.53 -8.95 -10.16
N THR A 91 -8.07 -9.48 -9.03
CA THR A 91 -8.37 -10.83 -8.56
C THR A 91 -9.11 -10.77 -7.23
N CYS A 92 -10.05 -11.70 -7.02
CA CYS A 92 -10.78 -11.79 -5.75
C CYS A 92 -9.85 -12.38 -4.67
N GLN A 93 -9.56 -11.60 -3.63
CA GLN A 93 -8.68 -11.98 -2.51
C GLN A 93 -9.40 -11.81 -1.18
N GLN A 94 -9.05 -12.65 -0.20
CA GLN A 94 -9.57 -12.52 1.15
C GLN A 94 -8.81 -11.42 1.92
N ALA A 95 -9.56 -10.46 2.43
CA ALA A 95 -9.07 -9.35 3.26
C ALA A 95 -8.84 -9.78 4.71
N LYS A 96 -8.21 -8.90 5.50
CA LYS A 96 -7.92 -9.13 6.93
C LYS A 96 -9.19 -9.31 7.78
N ASN A 97 -10.26 -8.61 7.42
CA ASN A 97 -11.59 -8.75 8.05
C ASN A 97 -12.37 -10.01 7.58
N MET A 98 -11.69 -10.97 6.93
CA MET A 98 -12.24 -12.22 6.38
C MET A 98 -13.27 -12.06 5.24
N GLU A 99 -13.66 -10.84 4.87
CA GLU A 99 -14.44 -10.59 3.65
C GLU A 99 -13.54 -10.76 2.40
N SER A 100 -14.15 -11.00 1.25
CA SER A 100 -13.41 -11.07 -0.02
C SER A 100 -13.63 -9.80 -0.84
N THR A 101 -12.54 -9.23 -1.37
CA THR A 101 -12.55 -8.00 -2.18
C THR A 101 -11.65 -8.11 -3.40
N CYS A 102 -11.94 -7.31 -4.42
CA CYS A 102 -11.18 -7.28 -5.66
C CYS A 102 -9.89 -6.47 -5.47
N CYS A 103 -8.74 -7.13 -5.61
CA CYS A 103 -7.42 -6.56 -5.42
C CYS A 103 -6.55 -6.71 -6.67
N THR A 104 -5.71 -5.73 -6.96
CA THR A 104 -4.63 -5.92 -7.94
C THR A 104 -3.55 -6.85 -7.37
N PRO A 105 -2.72 -7.47 -8.22
CA PRO A 105 -1.43 -7.98 -7.80
C PRO A 105 -0.62 -6.90 -7.08
N PRO A 106 0.27 -7.27 -6.13
CA PRO A 106 1.17 -6.34 -5.46
C PRO A 106 1.94 -5.49 -6.47
N LEU A 107 1.80 -4.16 -6.37
CA LEU A 107 2.47 -3.22 -7.26
C LEU A 107 3.89 -2.96 -6.74
N GLU A 108 4.87 -3.22 -7.60
CA GLU A 108 6.29 -3.13 -7.23
C GLU A 108 7.02 -2.08 -8.06
N CYS A 109 7.88 -1.31 -7.38
CA CYS A 109 8.82 -0.44 -8.06
C CYS A 109 9.96 -1.25 -8.69
N PRO A 110 10.61 -0.73 -9.73
CA PRO A 110 11.84 -1.30 -10.27
C PRO A 110 12.92 -1.55 -9.21
N PHE A 111 13.81 -2.49 -9.50
CA PHE A 111 14.91 -2.84 -8.60
C PHE A 111 15.70 -1.60 -8.16
N GLY A 112 16.02 -1.55 -6.86
CA GLY A 112 16.72 -0.40 -6.27
C GLY A 112 15.82 0.81 -6.02
N MET A 113 14.50 0.68 -6.09
CA MET A 113 13.56 1.75 -5.75
C MET A 113 12.52 1.28 -4.71
N ARG A 114 11.89 2.23 -4.02
CA ARG A 114 10.84 1.98 -3.01
C ARG A 114 9.60 2.77 -3.34
N ALA A 115 8.43 2.12 -3.31
CA ALA A 115 7.17 2.81 -3.50
C ALA A 115 6.90 3.80 -2.36
N LEU A 116 6.44 5.00 -2.72
CA LEU A 116 5.81 5.91 -1.79
C LEU A 116 4.52 5.26 -1.30
N ARG A 117 4.33 5.24 0.02
CA ARG A 117 3.15 4.67 0.66
C ARG A 117 2.32 5.79 1.26
N GLU A 118 1.04 5.81 0.93
CA GLU A 118 0.05 6.67 1.54
C GLU A 118 -0.35 6.17 2.93
N GLN A 119 -1.23 6.90 3.60
CA GLN A 119 -1.87 6.44 4.82
C GLN A 119 -2.53 5.08 4.56
N PHE A 120 -2.41 4.16 5.52
CA PHE A 120 -2.84 2.75 5.40
C PHE A 120 -1.98 1.85 4.50
N GLY A 121 -0.85 2.35 3.98
CA GLY A 121 0.18 1.53 3.33
C GLY A 121 0.00 1.35 1.82
N HIS A 122 -1.05 1.94 1.23
CA HIS A 122 -1.33 1.88 -0.19
C HIS A 122 -0.23 2.56 -1.01
N PRO A 123 0.19 1.97 -2.15
CA PRO A 123 1.15 2.62 -3.01
C PRO A 123 0.56 3.87 -3.66
N HIS A 124 1.32 4.96 -3.67
CA HIS A 124 0.90 6.20 -4.29
C HIS A 124 1.01 6.09 -5.83
N ILE A 125 -0.12 6.24 -6.51
CA ILE A 125 -0.25 6.08 -7.96
C ILE A 125 -0.04 7.42 -8.65
N CYS A 126 0.65 7.39 -9.78
CA CYS A 126 0.90 8.58 -10.58
C CYS A 126 0.52 8.38 -12.05
N SER A 127 0.46 9.49 -12.78
CA SER A 127 0.30 9.51 -14.23
C SER A 127 1.58 10.06 -14.85
N PHE A 128 2.10 9.37 -15.85
CA PHE A 128 3.30 9.81 -16.54
C PHE A 128 3.05 11.14 -17.27
N GLY A 129 3.97 12.10 -17.15
CA GLY A 129 3.89 13.40 -17.85
C GLY A 129 3.04 14.48 -17.17
N VAL A 130 2.53 14.24 -15.96
CA VAL A 130 1.86 15.27 -15.15
C VAL A 130 2.76 15.68 -14.00
N GLU A 131 3.16 16.96 -13.99
CA GLU A 131 4.01 17.53 -12.94
C GLU A 131 3.24 17.67 -11.61
N GLY A 132 3.95 17.49 -10.49
CA GLY A 132 3.39 17.69 -9.14
C GLY A 132 2.61 16.51 -8.54
N ILE A 133 2.47 15.39 -9.23
CA ILE A 133 1.80 14.21 -8.65
C ILE A 133 2.68 13.50 -7.61
N CYS A 134 3.96 13.30 -7.92
CA CYS A 134 4.91 12.73 -6.96
C CYS A 134 5.54 13.82 -6.10
N PRO A 135 5.71 13.60 -4.78
CA PRO A 135 6.45 14.52 -3.93
C PRO A 135 7.94 14.55 -4.31
N MET A 136 8.67 15.55 -3.78
CA MET A 136 10.11 15.68 -3.98
C MET A 136 10.85 14.37 -3.67
N ASP A 137 11.92 14.08 -4.42
CA ASP A 137 12.71 12.84 -4.40
C ASP A 137 12.02 11.56 -4.91
N HIS A 138 10.81 11.65 -5.46
CA HIS A 138 10.11 10.51 -6.04
C HIS A 138 9.94 10.69 -7.55
N ILE A 139 10.11 9.58 -8.28
CA ILE A 139 9.98 9.54 -9.73
C ILE A 139 8.77 8.68 -10.06
N CYS A 140 7.89 9.20 -10.92
CA CYS A 140 6.80 8.42 -11.47
C CYS A 140 7.36 7.39 -12.45
N THR A 141 7.33 6.11 -12.08
CA THR A 141 7.86 5.02 -12.89
C THR A 141 6.86 3.89 -13.03
N ARG A 142 7.04 3.07 -14.07
CA ARG A 142 6.16 1.93 -14.35
C ARG A 142 6.37 0.83 -13.31
N SER A 143 5.28 0.21 -12.87
CA SER A 143 5.33 -0.97 -12.02
C SER A 143 5.94 -2.16 -12.77
N THR A 144 6.79 -2.94 -12.08
CA THR A 144 7.37 -4.18 -12.63
C THR A 144 6.35 -5.31 -12.68
N SER A 145 5.39 -5.32 -11.77
CA SER A 145 4.36 -6.36 -11.69
C SER A 145 3.16 -6.08 -12.58
N ASN A 146 2.92 -4.82 -12.95
CA ASN A 146 1.82 -4.43 -13.82
C ASN A 146 2.20 -3.24 -14.72
N PRO A 147 2.44 -3.45 -16.02
CA PRO A 147 2.93 -2.40 -16.91
C PRO A 147 1.92 -1.29 -17.20
N SER A 148 0.64 -1.51 -16.91
CA SER A 148 -0.44 -0.53 -17.07
C SER A 148 -0.55 0.45 -15.89
N ARG A 149 0.25 0.27 -14.84
CA ARG A 149 0.22 1.09 -13.62
C ARG A 149 1.55 1.80 -13.42
N PHE A 150 1.47 3.04 -12.92
CA PHE A 150 2.63 3.85 -12.58
C PHE A 150 2.57 4.24 -11.10
N LEU A 151 3.74 4.28 -10.47
CA LEU A 151 3.92 4.45 -9.05
C LEU A 151 4.93 5.57 -8.79
N CYS A 152 4.73 6.34 -7.74
CA CYS A 152 5.78 7.22 -7.24
C CYS A 152 6.81 6.38 -6.48
N CYS A 153 8.00 6.25 -7.05
CA CYS A 153 9.08 5.45 -6.50
C CYS A 153 10.26 6.34 -6.12
N ARG A 154 10.77 6.15 -4.90
CA ARG A 154 12.01 6.75 -4.42
C ARG A 154 13.18 5.84 -4.75
N PRO A 155 14.21 6.30 -5.48
CA PRO A 155 15.44 5.55 -5.62
C PRO A 155 16.06 5.27 -4.25
N GLN A 156 16.28 3.99 -3.94
CA GLN A 156 17.15 3.61 -2.84
C GLN A 156 18.57 3.65 -3.37
N LEU A 157 19.39 4.54 -2.81
CA LEU A 157 20.82 4.54 -3.05
C LEU A 157 21.37 3.21 -2.51
N ARG A 158 21.47 2.20 -3.37
CA ARG A 158 22.16 0.94 -3.09
C ARG A 158 23.34 0.83 -4.02
N CYS A 159 24.50 1.27 -3.55
CA CYS A 159 25.76 0.91 -4.14
C CYS A 159 26.05 -0.54 -3.78
N VAL A 160 25.97 -1.46 -4.75
CA VAL A 160 26.72 -2.71 -4.65
C VAL A 160 28.14 -2.35 -5.03
N ALA A 161 29.11 -2.67 -4.15
CA ALA A 161 30.51 -2.28 -4.28
C ALA A 161 31.01 -2.44 -5.74
N PRO A 162 31.73 -1.46 -6.30
CA PRO A 162 32.15 -1.54 -7.69
C PRO A 162 33.15 -2.70 -7.83
N PHE A 163 32.84 -3.66 -8.69
CA PHE A 163 33.86 -4.54 -9.23
C PHE A 163 34.83 -3.66 -10.01
N VAL A 164 36.07 -3.56 -9.54
CA VAL A 164 37.11 -2.76 -10.19
C VAL A 164 37.59 -3.56 -11.39
N ASP A 165 37.59 -2.96 -12.57
CA ASP A 165 38.24 -3.57 -13.72
C ASP A 165 39.76 -3.60 -13.46
N ALA A 166 40.32 -4.81 -13.35
CA ALA A 166 41.72 -5.03 -13.00
C ALA A 166 42.71 -4.43 -14.02
N SER A 167 42.25 -4.11 -15.23
CA SER A 167 43.09 -3.55 -16.30
C SER A 167 43.10 -2.02 -16.35
N THR A 168 42.04 -1.34 -15.87
CA THR A 168 41.91 0.12 -15.99
C THR A 168 41.96 0.88 -14.66
N GLN A 169 41.95 0.17 -13.52
CA GLN A 169 41.86 0.76 -12.17
C GLN A 169 40.70 1.77 -12.00
N LYS A 170 39.68 1.73 -12.86
CA LYS A 170 38.51 2.61 -12.76
C LYS A 170 37.36 1.86 -12.07
N THR A 171 36.71 2.55 -11.13
CA THR A 171 35.44 2.10 -10.56
C THR A 171 34.34 2.21 -11.61
N LEU A 172 33.64 1.11 -11.89
CA LEU A 172 32.37 1.14 -12.62
C LEU A 172 31.36 1.99 -11.83
N GLN A 173 30.90 3.07 -12.43
CA GLN A 173 30.02 4.06 -11.79
C GLN A 173 28.65 3.44 -11.51
N CYS A 174 28.20 3.48 -10.25
CA CYS A 174 26.84 3.08 -9.91
C CYS A 174 25.85 4.09 -10.49
N TYR A 175 24.85 3.63 -11.25
CA TYR A 175 23.72 4.45 -11.67
C TYR A 175 22.68 4.54 -10.55
N PRO A 176 22.48 5.69 -9.89
CA PRO A 176 21.14 6.02 -9.40
C PRO A 176 20.25 6.22 -10.62
N GLY A 177 18.94 5.93 -10.51
CA GLY A 177 17.97 6.43 -11.49
C GLY A 177 18.28 7.91 -11.73
N LYS A 178 18.71 8.24 -12.95
CA LYS A 178 19.34 9.53 -13.25
C LYS A 178 18.38 10.68 -12.89
N LEU A 179 18.72 11.45 -11.87
CA LEU A 179 18.43 12.88 -11.87
C LEU A 179 19.41 13.51 -12.87
N MET A 180 19.05 13.54 -14.16
CA MET A 180 19.65 14.53 -15.04
C MET A 180 18.99 15.86 -14.70
N ASN A 181 19.72 16.74 -14.02
CA ASN A 181 19.48 18.16 -14.19
C ASN A 181 20.79 18.94 -14.29
N THR A 182 20.93 19.57 -15.47
CA THR A 182 21.52 20.88 -15.70
C THR A 182 22.90 21.18 -15.10
N ALA A 183 23.95 20.70 -15.75
CA ALA A 183 25.22 21.43 -15.92
C ALA A 183 26.11 20.75 -16.99
N PHE A 184 25.61 20.60 -18.22
CA PHE A 184 26.48 20.37 -19.38
C PHE A 184 26.30 21.55 -20.34
N PHE A 185 26.76 22.71 -19.88
CA PHE A 185 27.07 23.83 -20.76
C PHE A 185 28.55 24.18 -20.54
N PHE A 186 29.27 24.32 -21.66
CA PHE A 186 30.68 24.69 -21.81
C PHE A 186 31.76 23.64 -21.54
N ARG A 187 32.08 22.84 -22.57
CA ARG A 187 33.27 23.06 -23.43
C ARG A 187 33.39 21.91 -24.44
N LEU A 188 32.65 22.00 -25.53
CA LEU A 188 33.09 21.46 -26.81
C LEU A 188 33.76 22.63 -27.52
N LEU A 189 35.09 22.73 -27.42
CA LEU A 189 35.94 23.44 -28.38
C LEU A 189 37.37 22.90 -28.28
N SER A 190 37.91 22.59 -29.46
CA SER A 190 39.26 22.14 -29.80
C SER A 190 39.62 20.67 -29.52
N LEU A 191 39.45 19.84 -30.54
CA LEU A 191 40.49 18.92 -31.00
C LEU A 191 40.35 18.73 -32.51
N SER A 192 41.39 19.19 -33.20
CA SER A 192 41.79 18.97 -34.60
C SER A 192 41.03 19.70 -35.70
#